data_AF-A0A392MKP0-F1
#
_entry.id   AF-A0A392MKP0-F1
#
_cell.length_a   1.000
_cell.length_b   1.000
_cell.length_c   1.000
_cell.angle_alpha   90.00
_cell.angle_beta   90.00
_cell.angle_gamma   90.00
#
_symmetry.space_group_name_H-M   'P 1'
#
loop_
_entity.id
_entity.type
_entity.pdbx_description
1 polymer ?
#
loop_
_entity_poly.entity_id
_entity_poly.type
_entity_poly.pdbx_seq_one_letter_code
_entity_poly.pdbx_strand_id
1 'polypeptide(L)'
;MPGSARLRDCDVLRRITCKQAEENRLYGAINAAPAVTLLPWGLLKRKKVTCHPAFFHKLPTFWAVKTNIQVSKALTTSRGPGTAYMFALALAEQLFGESVAREVAEFLLMRTDGDNVSKKEFNEIEWSVGHHPPTVLIPIAHGSEEIEVVTLIDILRRAKANVIVASVEKTLGVMAS
;
A
#
# COMPACT_ATOMS: atom_id res chain seq x y z
N MET A 1 -15.43 -0.75 8.17
CA MET A 1 -14.20 0.02 7.93
C MET A 1 -14.53 1.46 7.55
N PRO A 2 -14.85 2.31 8.54
CA PRO A 2 -15.06 3.74 8.29
C PRO A 2 -13.78 4.46 7.84
N GLY A 3 -12.60 3.93 8.18
CA GLY A 3 -11.30 4.54 7.82
C GLY A 3 -11.15 4.80 6.32
N SER A 4 -11.36 3.80 5.46
CA SER A 4 -11.23 3.96 4.00
C SER A 4 -12.20 4.99 3.41
N ALA A 5 -13.42 5.12 3.97
CA ALA A 5 -14.38 6.14 3.54
C ALA A 5 -13.92 7.55 3.94
N ARG A 6 -13.42 7.72 5.17
CA ARG A 6 -12.85 9.00 5.63
C ARG A 6 -11.64 9.42 4.80
N LEU A 7 -10.75 8.48 4.47
CA LEU A 7 -9.63 8.71 3.56
C LEU A 7 -10.11 9.14 2.17
N ARG A 8 -11.15 8.49 1.62
CA ARG A 8 -11.77 8.84 0.32
C ARG A 8 -12.28 10.28 0.31
N ASP A 9 -12.89 10.71 1.40
CA ASP A 9 -13.55 12.02 1.52
C ASP A 9 -12.58 13.16 1.84
N CYS A 10 -11.29 12.86 2.08
CA CYS A 10 -10.25 13.86 2.27
C CYS A 10 -9.72 14.39 0.91
N ASP A 11 -10.16 15.60 0.54
CA ASP A 11 -9.76 16.22 -0.72
C ASP A 11 -8.25 16.49 -0.85
N VAL A 12 -7.58 16.83 0.26
CA VAL A 12 -6.13 17.05 0.28
C VAL A 12 -5.41 15.74 -0.05
N LEU A 13 -5.80 14.63 0.60
CA LEU A 13 -5.21 13.33 0.34
C LEU A 13 -5.48 12.85 -1.09
N ARG A 14 -6.69 13.08 -1.61
CA ARG A 14 -7.03 12.79 -3.01
C ARG A 14 -6.09 13.51 -3.96
N ARG A 15 -5.89 14.82 -3.78
CA ARG A 15 -4.99 15.62 -4.65
C ARG A 15 -3.56 15.12 -4.60
N ILE A 16 -3.04 14.83 -3.41
CA ILE A 16 -1.67 14.28 -3.24
C ILE A 16 -1.53 12.94 -3.96
N THR A 17 -2.47 12.01 -3.73
CA THR A 17 -2.41 10.65 -4.31
C THR A 17 -2.60 10.66 -5.83
N CYS A 18 -3.51 11.49 -6.34
CA CYS A 18 -3.70 11.64 -7.78
C CYS A 18 -2.44 12.18 -8.46
N LYS A 19 -1.83 13.24 -7.90
CA LYS A 19 -0.57 13.79 -8.41
C LYS A 19 0.56 12.75 -8.40
N GLN A 20 0.71 12.00 -7.30
CA GLN A 20 1.68 10.90 -7.19
C GLN A 20 1.51 9.88 -8.32
N ALA A 21 0.27 9.48 -8.61
CA ALA A 21 -0.03 8.51 -9.66
C ALA A 21 0.17 9.08 -11.08
N GLU A 22 -0.14 10.36 -11.31
CA GLU A 22 0.10 11.07 -12.58
C GLU A 22 1.60 11.18 -12.89
N GLU A 23 2.42 11.39 -11.86
CA GLU A 23 3.89 11.40 -11.95
C GLU A 23 4.50 9.98 -12.06
N ASN A 24 3.68 8.94 -12.22
CA ASN A 24 4.09 7.52 -12.23
C ASN A 24 4.90 7.08 -11.00
N ARG A 25 4.72 7.74 -9.85
CA ARG A 25 5.40 7.38 -8.60
C ARG A 25 4.61 6.30 -7.86
N LEU A 26 5.31 5.54 -7.03
CA LEU A 26 4.72 4.43 -6.27
C LEU A 26 3.58 4.90 -5.35
N TYR A 27 2.49 4.15 -5.36
CA TYR A 27 1.37 4.30 -4.44
C TYR A 27 0.74 2.94 -4.16
N GLY A 28 -0.01 2.83 -3.06
CA GLY A 28 -0.61 1.55 -2.70
C GLY A 28 -1.85 1.68 -1.84
N ALA A 29 -2.61 0.59 -1.76
CA ALA A 29 -3.79 0.50 -0.92
C ALA A 29 -4.00 -0.93 -0.42
N ILE A 30 -4.34 -1.05 0.86
CA ILE A 30 -4.61 -2.32 1.52
C ILE A 30 -6.06 -2.38 2.00
N ASN A 31 -6.56 -3.59 2.18
CA ASN A 31 -7.86 -3.85 2.78
C ASN A 31 -9.01 -3.31 1.92
N ALA A 32 -9.89 -2.45 2.46
CA ALA A 32 -11.00 -1.86 1.72
C ALA A 32 -10.58 -0.65 0.87
N ALA A 33 -9.39 -0.08 1.10
CA ALA A 33 -8.95 1.14 0.42
C ALA A 33 -8.89 1.03 -1.12
N PRO A 34 -8.51 -0.11 -1.75
CA PRO A 34 -8.59 -0.23 -3.20
C PRO A 34 -10.01 0.04 -3.72
N ALA A 35 -11.02 -0.66 -3.19
CA ALA A 35 -12.40 -0.55 -3.64
C ALA A 35 -13.13 0.72 -3.15
N VAL A 36 -12.81 1.19 -1.95
CA VAL A 36 -13.55 2.28 -1.29
C VAL A 36 -12.89 3.64 -1.55
N THR A 37 -11.56 3.70 -1.67
CA THR A 37 -10.81 4.96 -1.80
C THR A 37 -10.29 5.17 -3.21
N LEU A 38 -9.46 4.25 -3.72
CA LEU A 38 -8.77 4.44 -4.99
C LEU A 38 -9.70 4.29 -6.21
N LEU A 39 -10.70 3.41 -6.14
CA LEU A 39 -11.66 3.20 -7.23
C LEU A 39 -12.47 4.47 -7.55
N PRO A 40 -13.12 5.16 -6.59
CA PRO A 40 -13.76 6.46 -6.84
C PRO A 40 -12.83 7.53 -7.38
N TRP A 41 -11.54 7.52 -7.02
CA TRP A 41 -10.53 8.45 -7.54
C TRP A 41 -10.04 8.07 -8.95
N GLY A 42 -10.50 6.96 -9.52
CA GLY A 42 -10.12 6.51 -10.86
C GLY A 42 -8.72 5.91 -10.96
N LEU A 43 -8.07 5.62 -9.83
CA LEU A 43 -6.65 5.22 -9.79
C LEU A 43 -6.41 3.74 -10.11
N LEU A 44 -7.48 2.95 -10.25
CA LEU A 44 -7.41 1.52 -10.58
C LEU A 44 -7.51 1.22 -12.08
N LYS A 45 -7.74 2.23 -12.93
CA LYS A 45 -8.00 2.03 -14.36
C LYS A 45 -6.84 1.26 -15.03
N ARG A 46 -7.19 0.14 -15.69
CA ARG A 46 -6.26 -0.73 -16.45
C ARG A 46 -5.12 -1.28 -15.58
N LYS A 47 -5.38 -1.59 -14.32
CA LYS A 47 -4.43 -2.20 -13.39
C LYS A 47 -5.08 -3.39 -12.71
N LYS A 48 -4.38 -4.52 -12.62
CA LYS A 48 -4.83 -5.66 -11.83
C LYS A 48 -4.74 -5.29 -10.34
N VAL A 49 -5.76 -5.64 -9.57
CA VAL A 49 -5.90 -5.23 -8.17
C VAL A 49 -6.44 -6.36 -7.30
N THR A 50 -5.92 -6.46 -6.09
CA THR A 50 -6.54 -7.23 -5.02
C THR A 50 -7.14 -6.28 -3.98
N CYS A 51 -7.99 -6.79 -3.11
CA CYS A 51 -8.72 -6.02 -2.10
C CYS A 51 -9.28 -6.98 -1.05
N HIS A 52 -9.74 -6.44 0.08
CA HIS A 52 -10.45 -7.22 1.07
C HIS A 52 -11.65 -7.97 0.46
N PRO A 53 -11.83 -9.28 0.75
CA PRO A 53 -12.86 -10.10 0.12
C PRO A 53 -14.28 -9.54 0.22
N ALA A 54 -14.64 -8.93 1.35
CA ALA A 54 -15.95 -8.31 1.54
C ALA A 54 -16.24 -7.15 0.56
N PHE A 55 -15.22 -6.54 -0.05
CA PHE A 55 -15.37 -5.40 -0.96
C PHE A 55 -15.10 -5.76 -2.42
N PHE A 56 -14.80 -7.03 -2.71
CA PHE A 56 -14.44 -7.49 -4.05
C PHE A 56 -15.54 -7.24 -5.09
N HIS A 57 -16.81 -7.32 -4.68
CA HIS A 57 -17.98 -7.06 -5.52
C HIS A 57 -18.05 -5.62 -6.05
N LYS A 58 -17.30 -4.67 -5.46
CA LYS A 58 -17.24 -3.29 -5.93
C LYS A 58 -16.20 -3.08 -7.04
N LEU A 59 -15.26 -4.01 -7.20
CA LEU A 59 -14.20 -3.89 -8.19
C LEU A 59 -14.69 -4.37 -9.56
N PRO A 60 -14.21 -3.78 -10.67
CA PRO A 60 -14.47 -4.32 -12.00
C PRO A 60 -13.89 -5.73 -12.13
N THR A 61 -14.74 -6.72 -12.49
CA THR A 61 -14.39 -8.15 -12.51
C THR A 61 -13.13 -8.45 -13.32
N PHE A 62 -12.93 -7.78 -14.46
CA PHE A 62 -11.78 -8.01 -15.35
C PHE A 62 -10.43 -7.63 -14.71
N TRP A 63 -10.42 -6.74 -13.72
CA TRP A 63 -9.22 -6.24 -13.08
C TRP A 63 -8.99 -6.83 -11.68
N ALA A 64 -10.01 -7.49 -11.10
CA ALA A 64 -9.96 -7.98 -9.74
C ALA A 64 -9.33 -9.39 -9.65
N VAL A 65 -8.27 -9.55 -8.85
CA VAL A 65 -7.52 -10.81 -8.71
C VAL A 65 -7.38 -11.23 -7.24
N LYS A 66 -7.48 -12.53 -6.97
CA LYS A 66 -7.55 -13.08 -5.60
C LYS A 66 -6.17 -13.31 -4.94
N THR A 67 -5.11 -12.69 -5.43
CA THR A 67 -3.76 -12.81 -4.85
C THR A 67 -3.66 -12.07 -3.51
N ASN A 68 -2.72 -12.47 -2.65
CA ASN A 68 -2.47 -11.79 -1.37
C ASN A 68 -1.93 -10.37 -1.58
N ILE A 69 -1.01 -10.24 -2.53
CA ILE A 69 -0.44 -8.98 -3.02
C ILE A 69 -0.60 -8.93 -4.53
N GLN A 70 -0.92 -7.75 -5.05
CA GLN A 70 -0.93 -7.49 -6.48
C GLN A 70 -0.19 -6.18 -6.78
N VAL A 71 0.91 -6.29 -7.52
CA VAL A 71 1.62 -5.16 -8.14
C VAL A 71 1.13 -5.00 -9.58
N SER A 72 0.77 -3.80 -9.99
CA SER A 72 0.40 -3.50 -11.38
C SER A 72 0.79 -2.07 -11.69
N LYS A 73 1.85 -1.90 -12.51
CA LYS A 73 2.51 -0.60 -12.72
C LYS A 73 2.95 0.00 -11.37
N ALA A 74 2.76 1.30 -11.16
CA ALA A 74 3.09 1.98 -9.92
C ALA A 74 2.15 1.67 -8.72
N LEU A 75 1.09 0.87 -8.92
CA LEU A 75 0.13 0.51 -7.87
C LEU A 75 0.45 -0.84 -7.25
N THR A 76 0.57 -0.88 -5.91
CA THR A 76 0.58 -2.12 -5.13
C THR A 76 -0.68 -2.22 -4.28
N THR A 77 -1.35 -3.38 -4.30
CA THR A 77 -2.55 -3.64 -3.48
C THR A 77 -2.42 -4.90 -2.64
N SER A 78 -3.13 -4.93 -1.52
CA SER A 78 -3.14 -6.04 -0.55
C SER A 78 -4.53 -6.26 0.07
N ARG A 79 -4.78 -7.46 0.63
CA ARG A 79 -6.11 -7.91 1.04
C ARG A 79 -6.55 -7.44 2.43
N GLY A 80 -5.65 -7.28 3.40
CA GLY A 80 -6.01 -6.89 4.76
C GLY A 80 -4.95 -7.22 5.81
N PRO A 81 -5.33 -7.34 7.09
CA PRO A 81 -4.40 -7.44 8.22
C PRO A 81 -3.38 -8.58 8.08
N GLY A 82 -3.85 -9.77 7.71
CA GLY A 82 -2.99 -10.96 7.53
C GLY A 82 -2.01 -10.87 6.36
N THR A 83 -2.14 -9.86 5.48
CA THR A 83 -1.25 -9.61 4.34
C THR A 83 -0.54 -8.26 4.45
N ALA A 84 -0.56 -7.61 5.61
CA ALA A 84 0.07 -6.30 5.84
C ALA A 84 1.60 -6.36 5.72
N TYR A 85 2.24 -7.38 6.29
CA TYR A 85 3.69 -7.53 6.21
C TYR A 85 4.16 -7.79 4.78
N MET A 86 3.46 -8.65 4.03
CA MET A 86 3.73 -8.90 2.62
C MET A 86 3.63 -7.62 1.79
N PHE A 87 2.66 -6.76 2.13
CA PHE A 87 2.47 -5.47 1.48
C PHE A 87 3.63 -4.52 1.75
N ALA A 88 4.04 -4.40 3.01
CA ALA A 88 5.15 -3.55 3.40
C ALA A 88 6.49 -4.03 2.81
N LEU A 89 6.75 -5.35 2.79
CA LEU A 89 7.94 -5.93 2.16
C LEU A 89 7.95 -5.71 0.64
N ALA A 90 6.80 -5.88 -0.03
CA ALA A 90 6.70 -5.60 -1.46
C ALA A 90 6.97 -4.11 -1.78
N LEU A 91 6.57 -3.18 -0.91
CA LEU A 91 6.90 -1.76 -1.05
C LEU A 91 8.39 -1.48 -0.76
N ALA A 92 8.96 -2.13 0.26
CA ALA A 92 10.39 -2.02 0.56
C ALA A 92 11.24 -2.53 -0.61
N GLU A 93 10.86 -3.65 -1.22
CA GLU A 93 11.51 -4.19 -2.42
C GLU A 93 11.46 -3.21 -3.59
N GLN A 94 10.30 -2.60 -3.85
CA GLN A 94 10.14 -1.61 -4.92
C GLN A 94 10.96 -0.33 -4.68
N LEU A 95 11.20 0.04 -3.42
CA LEU A 95 11.91 1.27 -3.06
C LEU A 95 13.43 1.08 -2.95
N PHE A 96 13.88 -0.08 -2.48
CA PHE A 96 15.27 -0.33 -2.08
C PHE A 96 15.89 -1.59 -2.68
N GLY A 97 15.11 -2.36 -3.45
CA GLY A 97 15.55 -3.61 -4.05
C GLY A 97 15.33 -4.84 -3.15
N GLU A 98 15.44 -6.00 -3.79
CA GLU A 98 15.18 -7.32 -3.17
C GLU A 98 16.08 -7.61 -1.98
N SER A 99 17.36 -7.22 -2.04
CA SER A 99 18.31 -7.47 -0.96
C SER A 99 17.86 -6.82 0.37
N VAL A 100 17.40 -5.57 0.32
CA VAL A 100 16.95 -4.84 1.53
C VAL A 100 15.66 -5.42 2.06
N ALA A 101 14.70 -5.74 1.19
CA ALA A 101 13.46 -6.37 1.60
C ALA A 101 13.70 -7.75 2.26
N ARG A 102 14.62 -8.55 1.70
CA ARG A 102 14.99 -9.86 2.24
C ARG A 102 15.67 -9.75 3.59
N GLU A 103 16.62 -8.82 3.76
CA GLU A 103 17.28 -8.58 5.05
C GLU A 103 16.26 -8.23 6.15
N VAL A 104 15.31 -7.33 5.85
CA VAL A 104 14.25 -6.95 6.79
C VAL A 104 13.34 -8.15 7.11
N ALA A 105 12.98 -8.94 6.11
CA ALA A 105 12.14 -10.12 6.29
C ALA A 105 12.84 -11.20 7.16
N GLU A 106 14.12 -11.48 6.89
CA GLU A 106 14.95 -12.43 7.66
C GLU A 106 15.07 -11.97 9.12
N PHE A 107 15.34 -10.67 9.35
CA PHE A 107 15.40 -10.10 10.70
C PHE A 107 14.08 -10.30 11.48
N LEU A 108 12.95 -10.18 10.80
CA LEU A 108 11.61 -10.32 11.39
C LEU A 108 11.07 -11.76 11.37
N LEU A 109 11.87 -12.74 10.93
CA LEU A 109 11.47 -14.14 10.77
C LEU A 109 10.20 -14.31 9.91
N MET A 110 10.03 -13.43 8.92
CA MET A 110 8.89 -13.45 8.01
C MET A 110 9.15 -14.43 6.87
N ARG A 111 8.11 -15.20 6.52
CA ARG A 111 8.19 -16.09 5.37
C ARG A 111 8.18 -15.25 4.08
N THR A 112 9.27 -15.32 3.33
CA THR A 112 9.35 -14.86 1.94
C THR A 112 8.98 -15.98 0.96
N ASP A 113 9.03 -17.25 1.43
CA ASP A 113 8.99 -18.43 0.57
C ASP A 113 7.76 -19.30 0.91
N GLY A 114 6.71 -19.20 0.08
CA GLY A 114 5.51 -20.03 0.20
C GLY A 114 4.37 -19.60 -0.73
N ASP A 115 4.22 -20.29 -1.86
CA ASP A 115 3.01 -20.41 -2.70
C ASP A 115 2.15 -19.16 -2.90
N ASN A 116 2.72 -18.16 -3.55
CA ASN A 116 2.16 -17.48 -4.72
C ASN A 116 3.21 -16.47 -5.14
N VAL A 117 4.05 -16.89 -6.08
CA VAL A 117 4.90 -16.01 -6.87
C VAL A 117 4.06 -14.77 -7.17
N SER A 118 4.47 -13.62 -6.64
CA SER A 118 4.06 -12.34 -7.20
C SER A 118 4.35 -12.51 -8.68
N LYS A 119 3.31 -12.72 -9.50
CA LYS A 119 3.46 -12.70 -10.95
C LYS A 119 3.78 -11.24 -11.25
N LYS A 120 5.07 -10.92 -11.12
CA LYS A 120 5.69 -9.67 -11.50
C LYS A 120 5.38 -9.55 -12.98
N GLU A 121 4.38 -8.73 -13.32
CA GLU A 121 4.50 -7.96 -14.54
C GLU A 121 5.72 -7.07 -14.28
N PHE A 122 6.88 -7.52 -14.78
CA PHE A 122 8.12 -6.76 -14.73
C PHE A 122 7.91 -5.48 -15.56
N ASN A 123 7.39 -4.45 -14.92
CA ASN A 123 7.76 -3.11 -15.30
C ASN A 123 9.15 -2.91 -14.71
N GLU A 124 10.18 -3.08 -15.55
CA GLU A 124 11.54 -2.61 -15.26
C GLU A 124 11.48 -1.09 -15.18
N ILE A 125 11.16 -0.58 -14.00
CA ILE A 125 11.38 0.82 -13.67
C ILE A 125 12.64 0.83 -12.82
N GLU A 126 13.77 1.18 -13.43
CA GLU A 126 14.98 1.51 -12.70
C GLU A 126 14.78 2.85 -11.99
N TRP A 127 14.98 2.87 -10.68
CA TRP A 127 14.83 4.06 -9.86
C TRP A 127 16.21 4.57 -9.46
N SER A 128 16.47 5.85 -9.73
CA SER A 128 17.58 6.55 -9.09
C SER A 128 17.11 7.06 -7.72
N VAL A 129 17.49 6.37 -6.65
CA VAL A 129 17.37 6.93 -5.30
C VAL A 129 18.38 8.08 -5.22
N GLY A 130 17.90 9.33 -5.03
CA GLY A 130 18.80 10.45 -4.78
C GLY A 130 19.62 10.25 -3.50
N HIS A 131 20.51 11.19 -3.17
CA HIS A 131 21.32 11.14 -1.93
C HIS A 131 20.50 11.16 -0.61
N HIS A 132 19.17 11.11 -0.66
CA HIS A 132 18.27 11.13 0.49
C HIS A 132 17.29 9.95 0.43
N PRO A 133 16.96 9.34 1.59
CA PRO A 133 16.07 8.18 1.63
C PRO A 133 14.66 8.53 1.10
N PRO A 134 13.99 7.60 0.39
CA PRO A 134 12.62 7.78 -0.05
C PRO A 134 11.69 8.16 1.11
N THR A 135 10.84 9.17 0.88
CA THR A 135 9.80 9.56 1.83
C THR A 135 8.50 8.85 1.51
N VAL A 136 7.92 8.17 2.50
CA VAL A 136 6.66 7.42 2.38
C VAL A 136 5.60 8.05 3.27
N LEU A 137 4.48 8.46 2.68
CA LEU A 137 3.31 8.97 3.40
C LEU A 137 2.35 7.82 3.71
N ILE A 138 2.03 7.62 4.99
CA ILE A 138 1.00 6.69 5.46
C ILE A 138 -0.17 7.53 6.02
N PRO A 139 -1.24 7.72 5.23
CA PRO A 139 -2.42 8.43 5.68
C PRO A 139 -3.27 7.54 6.59
N ILE A 140 -3.71 8.07 7.73
CA ILE A 140 -4.55 7.38 8.71
C ILE A 140 -5.84 8.16 9.00
N ALA A 141 -6.87 7.46 9.44
CA ALA A 141 -8.17 8.01 9.80
C ALA A 141 -8.78 7.22 10.96
N HIS A 142 -9.85 7.72 11.56
CA HIS A 142 -10.66 6.94 12.50
C HIS A 142 -11.17 5.66 11.83
N GLY A 143 -10.88 4.51 12.47
CA GLY A 143 -11.16 3.18 11.96
C GLY A 143 -10.20 2.72 10.87
N SER A 144 -8.99 3.31 10.79
CA SER A 144 -7.83 2.62 10.23
C SER A 144 -7.51 1.39 11.07
N GLU A 145 -7.16 0.31 10.40
CA GLU A 145 -6.83 -0.96 11.05
C GLU A 145 -5.41 -0.87 11.64
N GLU A 146 -5.26 -1.19 12.94
CA GLU A 146 -4.03 -0.92 13.68
C GLU A 146 -2.86 -1.74 13.15
N ILE A 147 -3.05 -3.06 12.98
CA ILE A 147 -1.94 -3.95 12.60
C ILE A 147 -1.44 -3.61 11.20
N GLU A 148 -2.31 -3.20 10.27
CA GLU A 148 -1.91 -2.67 8.97
C GLU A 148 -1.02 -1.44 9.10
N VAL A 149 -1.41 -0.45 9.92
CA VAL A 149 -0.65 0.80 10.06
C VAL A 149 0.71 0.56 10.70
N VAL A 150 0.75 -0.11 11.86
CA VAL A 150 2.00 -0.31 12.61
C VAL A 150 2.99 -1.21 11.85
N THR A 151 2.48 -2.24 11.15
CA THR A 151 3.32 -3.14 10.35
C THR A 151 3.99 -2.39 9.20
N LEU A 152 3.25 -1.52 8.50
CA LEU A 152 3.81 -0.71 7.43
C LEU A 152 4.88 0.26 7.97
N ILE A 153 4.61 0.94 9.08
CA ILE A 153 5.55 1.88 9.70
C ILE A 153 6.84 1.16 10.10
N ASP A 154 6.74 0.03 10.80
CA ASP A 154 7.91 -0.69 11.31
C ASP A 154 8.79 -1.23 10.17
N ILE A 155 8.22 -1.97 9.23
CA ILE A 155 8.97 -2.60 8.12
C ILE A 155 9.62 -1.54 7.24
N LEU A 156 8.91 -0.48 6.86
CA LEU A 156 9.47 0.56 5.99
C LEU A 156 10.57 1.37 6.70
N ARG A 157 10.45 1.62 8.01
CA ARG A 157 11.53 2.26 8.78
C ARG A 157 12.75 1.35 8.92
N ARG A 158 12.58 0.04 9.09
CA ARG A 158 13.68 -0.93 9.09
C ARG A 158 14.41 -0.93 7.75
N ALA A 159 13.67 -0.81 6.64
CA ALA A 159 14.20 -0.62 5.29
C ALA A 159 14.81 0.78 5.04
N LYS A 160 14.92 1.63 6.07
CA LYS A 160 15.50 2.99 6.03
C LYS A 160 14.66 4.03 5.27
N ALA A 161 13.37 3.79 5.05
CA ALA A 161 12.47 4.81 4.51
C ALA A 161 12.19 5.92 5.54
N ASN A 162 12.06 7.16 5.05
CA ASN A 162 11.53 8.27 5.84
C ASN A 162 9.99 8.19 5.88
N VAL A 163 9.43 7.56 6.91
CA VAL A 163 7.98 7.33 7.04
C VAL A 163 7.31 8.50 7.76
N ILE A 164 6.41 9.18 7.04
CA ILE A 164 5.53 10.24 7.53
C ILE A 164 4.13 9.64 7.74
N VAL A 165 3.64 9.69 8.98
CA VAL A 165 2.26 9.30 9.30
C VAL A 165 1.44 10.58 9.41
N ALA A 166 0.34 10.66 8.67
CA ALA A 166 -0.52 11.84 8.66
C ALA A 166 -1.99 11.46 8.89
N SER A 167 -2.63 12.12 9.85
CA SER A 167 -4.05 11.94 10.10
C SER A 167 -4.89 12.85 9.19
N VAL A 168 -6.01 12.35 8.69
CA VAL A 168 -7.05 13.18 8.04
C VAL A 168 -8.06 13.76 9.04
N GLU A 169 -7.90 13.45 10.32
CA GLU A 169 -8.79 13.92 11.39
C GLU A 169 -8.45 15.33 11.85
N LYS A 170 -9.44 16.01 12.41
CA LYS A 170 -9.27 17.37 12.97
C LYS A 170 -8.59 17.38 14.34
N THR A 171 -8.55 16.23 15.00
CA THR A 171 -8.03 16.04 16.36
C THR A 171 -6.72 15.27 16.34
N LEU A 172 -5.90 15.47 17.37
CA LEU A 172 -4.63 14.74 17.53
C LEU A 172 -4.83 13.24 17.77
N GLY A 173 -5.96 12.84 18.36
CA GLY A 173 -6.30 11.44 18.59
C GLY A 173 -6.87 10.77 17.34
N VAL A 174 -6.36 9.58 17.03
CA VAL A 174 -6.92 8.66 16.03
C VAL A 174 -7.35 7.39 16.75
N MET A 175 -8.56 6.92 16.45
CA MET A 175 -9.14 5.70 17.00
C MET A 175 -9.00 4.59 15.98
N ALA A 176 -8.36 3.49 16.35
CA ALA A 176 -8.24 2.31 15.51
C ALA A 176 -9.58 1.55 15.37
N SER A 177 -9.65 0.67 14.38
CA SER A 177 -10.78 -0.23 14.10
C SER A 177 -10.67 -1.56 14.84
#